data_AF-A0A8H6NH43-F1
#
_entry.id   AF-A0A8H6NH43-F1
#
_cell.length_a   1.000
_cell.length_b   1.000
_cell.length_c   1.000
_cell.angle_alpha   90.00
_cell.angle_beta   90.00
_cell.angle_gamma   90.00
#
_symmetry.space_group_name_H-M   'P 1'
#
loop_
_entity.id
_entity.type
_entity.pdbx_description
1 polymer ?
#
loop_
_entity_poly.entity_id
_entity_poly.type
_entity_poly.pdbx_seq_one_letter_code
_entity_poly.pdbx_strand_id
1 'polypeptide(L)'
;MLLLIACLLLVISPAHVQAAPNAYLRTPSQRQLDWHRLEYYAFVHFGPNTFTNEEWGRSQQPPAVFNPTALDTDQWAKSFADAGMSGVILTAKHHDGMALWNTSTTTYKIANGRWAENRTAAGLDADVVRMAAASAKKHGLAFGVYLSPWDIHRDPAMPKPLLAGTIYDEPQIFGDDSPGDYNDLYRRQLTELVDMKLPDGSPVSLFEIWLDGASGSNTVQTFDWTGFRDIIRTHQPGAIMWGHQGVDARWVGNEDGVTGPTNWHTISRTQDQARLSEAELQTGLRDGLYWTPAEADARVRDGWFWHPDERPKTGQQLFDMYLQSVGRSVSLLLDVPPDTTGKITAEDNDALMEFKRLREAFLGQNLVTADSNVTASSVRGGDDSTSGPANVLDGSTDTYWTMDDAERTGWVDINLGGRARVDAIIVQEHIALGQRVGGYAVDVMQADGTFETVVNGTSLGYKRIDRLETAVETTRIRFRVTQANSVPLIESFQVLGTKSV
;
A
#
# COMPACT_ATOMS: atom_id res chain seq x y z
N MET A 1 56.75 -26.66 55.59
CA MET A 1 56.25 -26.37 54.23
C MET A 1 54.96 -27.14 54.03
N LEU A 2 53.81 -26.46 54.10
CA LEU A 2 52.53 -26.96 53.63
C LEU A 2 51.75 -25.72 53.15
N LEU A 3 51.78 -25.48 51.83
CA LEU A 3 50.98 -24.45 51.18
C LEU A 3 49.56 -25.00 50.98
N LEU A 4 48.56 -24.33 51.53
CA LEU A 4 47.16 -24.47 51.11
C LEU A 4 46.97 -23.66 49.82
N ILE A 5 46.60 -24.32 48.73
CA ILE A 5 46.09 -23.69 47.52
C ILE A 5 44.56 -23.69 47.61
N ALA A 6 43.97 -22.51 47.72
CA ALA A 6 42.53 -22.32 47.61
C ALA A 6 42.17 -22.15 46.11
N CYS A 7 41.48 -23.14 45.55
CA CYS A 7 40.88 -23.02 44.22
C CYS A 7 39.65 -22.13 44.30
N LEU A 8 39.74 -20.93 43.72
CA LEU A 8 38.59 -20.07 43.46
C LEU A 8 37.82 -20.64 42.26
N LEU A 9 36.66 -21.26 42.51
CA LEU A 9 35.71 -21.63 41.46
C LEU A 9 34.99 -20.35 41.00
N LEU A 10 35.38 -19.83 39.83
CA LEU A 10 34.62 -18.84 39.08
C LEU A 10 33.29 -19.48 38.66
N VAL A 11 32.22 -19.16 39.38
CA VAL A 11 30.86 -19.43 38.93
C VAL A 11 30.57 -18.46 37.78
N ILE A 12 30.75 -18.93 36.55
CA ILE A 12 30.27 -18.23 35.36
C ILE A 12 28.75 -18.42 35.36
N SER A 13 28.02 -17.43 35.89
CA SER A 13 26.59 -17.35 35.67
C SER A 13 26.35 -17.26 34.16
N PRO A 14 25.49 -18.10 33.56
CA PRO A 14 25.13 -17.92 32.17
C PRO A 14 24.51 -16.53 32.05
N ALA A 15 24.99 -15.72 31.09
CA ALA A 15 24.29 -14.51 30.71
C ALA A 15 22.85 -14.93 30.38
N HIS A 16 21.88 -14.51 31.22
CA HIS A 16 20.48 -14.74 30.95
C HIS A 16 20.12 -13.84 29.76
N VAL A 17 20.30 -14.35 28.54
CA VAL A 17 19.75 -13.73 27.35
C VAL A 17 18.23 -13.77 27.52
N GLN A 18 17.65 -12.62 27.84
CA GLN A 18 16.22 -12.47 27.99
C GLN A 18 15.59 -12.69 26.62
N ALA A 19 14.59 -13.58 26.54
CA ALA A 19 13.93 -13.87 25.27
C ALA A 19 13.31 -12.60 24.66
N ALA A 20 13.21 -12.57 23.32
CA ALA A 20 12.55 -11.51 22.58
C ALA A 20 11.14 -11.22 23.13
N PRO A 21 10.64 -9.97 23.07
CA PRO A 21 9.30 -9.65 23.51
C PRO A 21 8.24 -10.51 22.79
N ASN A 22 7.23 -10.96 23.52
CA ASN A 22 6.09 -11.64 22.91
C ASN A 22 5.37 -10.71 21.92
N ALA A 23 4.74 -11.30 20.90
CA ALA A 23 3.82 -10.59 20.01
C ALA A 23 2.73 -9.87 20.81
N TYR A 24 2.40 -8.64 20.40
CA TYR A 24 1.35 -7.85 21.03
C TYR A 24 0.04 -7.98 20.24
N LEU A 25 -0.94 -8.63 20.86
CA LEU A 25 -2.31 -8.82 20.33
C LEU A 25 -2.37 -9.39 18.91
N ARG A 26 -2.55 -8.53 17.90
CA ARG A 26 -2.65 -8.92 16.49
C ARG A 26 -1.42 -8.42 15.74
N THR A 27 -0.87 -9.31 14.95
CA THR A 27 0.33 -9.05 14.14
C THR A 27 -0.02 -9.21 12.66
N PRO A 28 0.71 -8.52 11.77
CA PRO A 28 0.60 -8.77 10.34
C PRO A 28 0.97 -10.21 10.02
N SER A 29 0.30 -10.78 9.03
CA SER A 29 0.80 -11.96 8.32
C SER A 29 2.00 -11.60 7.43
N GLN A 30 2.76 -12.60 6.96
CA GLN A 30 3.92 -12.34 6.09
C GLN A 30 3.52 -11.54 4.83
N ARG A 31 2.39 -11.87 4.20
CA ARG A 31 1.89 -11.11 3.03
C ARG A 31 1.62 -9.63 3.35
N GLN A 32 1.13 -9.33 4.56
CA GLN A 32 0.88 -7.94 4.98
C GLN A 32 2.19 -7.22 5.31
N LEU A 33 3.19 -7.92 5.87
CA LEU A 33 4.54 -7.36 6.02
C LEU A 33 5.16 -7.03 4.67
N ASP A 34 5.06 -7.94 3.71
CA ASP A 34 5.55 -7.74 2.34
C ASP A 34 4.81 -6.57 1.66
N TRP A 35 3.51 -6.45 1.88
CA TRP A 35 2.70 -5.34 1.39
C TRP A 35 3.06 -3.99 2.01
N HIS A 36 3.30 -3.93 3.33
CA HIS A 36 3.75 -2.69 3.99
C HIS A 36 5.06 -2.17 3.37
N ARG A 37 5.96 -3.07 2.95
CA ARG A 37 7.24 -2.72 2.30
C ARG A 37 7.08 -2.10 0.92
N LEU A 38 5.93 -2.28 0.27
CA LEU A 38 5.67 -1.69 -1.05
C LEU A 38 5.52 -0.17 -0.97
N GLU A 39 4.87 0.34 0.09
CA GLU A 39 4.62 1.76 0.42
C GLU A 39 3.88 2.59 -0.63
N TYR A 40 4.30 2.58 -1.88
CA TYR A 40 3.83 3.43 -2.96
C TYR A 40 3.79 2.67 -4.28
N TYR A 41 2.60 2.55 -4.87
CA TYR A 41 2.37 1.79 -6.11
C TYR A 41 1.26 2.41 -6.97
N ALA A 42 1.19 1.99 -8.23
CA ALA A 42 0.30 2.56 -9.24
C ALA A 42 -1.08 1.89 -9.23
N PHE A 43 -2.11 2.68 -9.55
CA PHE A 43 -3.37 2.19 -10.10
C PHE A 43 -3.47 2.61 -11.58
N VAL A 44 -4.10 1.78 -12.40
CA VAL A 44 -4.39 2.08 -13.80
C VAL A 44 -5.86 1.82 -14.08
N HIS A 45 -6.64 2.89 -14.18
CA HIS A 45 -7.96 2.89 -14.79
C HIS A 45 -7.84 3.12 -16.30
N PHE A 46 -8.12 2.07 -17.06
CA PHE A 46 -8.08 2.12 -18.52
C PHE A 46 -9.12 1.17 -19.10
N GLY A 47 -9.88 1.60 -20.10
CA GLY A 47 -11.00 0.82 -20.61
C GLY A 47 -11.91 1.61 -21.56
N PRO A 48 -13.17 1.19 -21.77
CA PRO A 48 -14.08 1.90 -22.67
C PRO A 48 -14.28 3.36 -22.25
N ASN A 49 -14.27 3.61 -20.95
CA ASN A 49 -14.49 4.89 -20.29
C ASN A 49 -13.49 5.96 -20.71
N THR A 50 -12.24 5.57 -20.99
CA THR A 50 -11.23 6.45 -21.60
C THR A 50 -11.67 6.98 -22.97
N PHE A 51 -12.40 6.18 -23.75
CA PHE A 51 -12.86 6.52 -25.10
C PHE A 51 -14.24 7.17 -25.14
N THR A 52 -15.08 6.90 -24.12
CA THR A 52 -16.41 7.52 -23.98
C THR A 52 -16.37 8.81 -23.16
N ASN A 53 -15.23 9.13 -22.55
CA ASN A 53 -15.06 10.28 -21.66
C ASN A 53 -16.02 10.23 -20.47
N GLU A 54 -16.13 9.06 -19.83
CA GLU A 54 -16.99 8.79 -18.69
C GLU A 54 -16.14 8.27 -17.52
N GLU A 55 -16.44 8.69 -16.29
CA GLU A 55 -15.85 8.07 -15.08
C GLU A 55 -16.50 6.72 -14.81
N TRP A 56 -17.83 6.69 -14.84
CA TRP A 56 -18.65 5.49 -14.73
C TRP A 56 -19.33 5.21 -16.07
N GLY A 57 -18.78 4.26 -16.82
CA GLY A 57 -19.31 3.88 -18.13
C GLY A 57 -20.71 3.29 -18.05
N ARG A 58 -21.61 3.78 -18.91
CA ARG A 58 -23.02 3.33 -18.96
C ARG A 58 -23.24 2.05 -19.77
N SER A 59 -22.16 1.37 -20.18
CA SER A 59 -22.20 0.16 -21.01
C SER A 59 -23.04 0.32 -22.30
N GLN A 60 -22.99 1.48 -22.96
CA GLN A 60 -23.83 1.74 -24.14
C GLN A 60 -23.16 1.41 -25.48
N GLN A 61 -21.83 1.30 -25.49
CA GLN A 61 -21.08 1.13 -26.73
C GLN A 61 -20.61 -0.31 -26.90
N PRO A 62 -20.66 -0.87 -28.12
CA PRO A 62 -20.03 -2.16 -28.43
C PRO A 62 -18.52 -2.16 -28.11
N PRO A 63 -17.89 -3.33 -27.93
CA PRO A 63 -16.45 -3.43 -27.64
C PRO A 63 -15.52 -2.74 -28.64
N ALA A 64 -15.98 -2.45 -29.85
CA ALA A 64 -15.25 -1.66 -30.84
C ALA A 64 -14.93 -0.22 -30.40
N VAL A 65 -15.58 0.30 -29.34
CA VAL A 65 -15.25 1.59 -28.73
C VAL A 65 -13.85 1.60 -28.14
N PHE A 66 -13.37 0.46 -27.64
CA PHE A 66 -12.01 0.30 -27.16
C PHE A 66 -11.07 0.20 -28.36
N ASN A 67 -10.40 1.29 -28.68
CA ASN A 67 -9.58 1.38 -29.88
C ASN A 67 -8.31 2.24 -29.70
N PRO A 68 -7.41 1.88 -28.77
CA PRO A 68 -6.17 2.61 -28.60
C PRO A 68 -5.26 2.44 -29.80
N THR A 69 -4.66 3.55 -30.26
CA THR A 69 -3.84 3.58 -31.47
C THR A 69 -2.38 3.20 -31.24
N ALA A 70 -1.90 3.31 -29.99
CA ALA A 70 -0.49 3.14 -29.65
C ALA A 70 -0.29 2.51 -28.26
N LEU A 71 -1.23 1.66 -27.80
CA LEU A 71 -1.18 1.01 -26.48
C LEU A 71 0.17 0.32 -26.25
N ASP A 72 0.79 0.67 -25.12
CA ASP A 72 2.12 0.19 -24.74
C ASP A 72 2.21 0.01 -23.21
N THR A 73 1.94 -1.20 -22.73
CA THR A 73 2.02 -1.53 -21.29
C THR A 73 3.45 -1.54 -20.76
N ASP A 74 4.46 -1.72 -21.63
CA ASP A 74 5.87 -1.58 -21.25
C ASP A 74 6.18 -0.12 -20.95
N GLN A 75 5.60 0.83 -21.70
CA GLN A 75 5.73 2.25 -21.39
C GLN A 75 5.10 2.60 -20.03
N TRP A 76 3.94 2.02 -19.69
CA TRP A 76 3.31 2.23 -18.38
C TRP A 76 4.22 1.73 -17.25
N ALA A 77 4.62 0.45 -17.32
CA ALA A 77 5.47 -0.17 -16.31
C ALA A 77 6.81 0.55 -16.18
N LYS A 78 7.40 1.00 -17.29
CA LYS A 78 8.63 1.80 -17.25
C LYS A 78 8.41 3.14 -16.55
N SER A 79 7.35 3.87 -16.87
CA SER A 79 7.04 5.15 -16.21
C SER A 79 6.87 4.99 -14.69
N PHE A 80 6.18 3.93 -14.24
CA PHE A 80 5.97 3.65 -12.82
C PHE A 80 7.26 3.25 -12.11
N ALA A 81 8.05 2.36 -12.71
CA ALA A 81 9.36 1.96 -12.16
C ALA A 81 10.33 3.15 -12.09
N ASP A 82 10.39 3.97 -13.15
CA ASP A 82 11.21 5.18 -13.19
C ASP A 82 10.77 6.21 -12.14
N ALA A 83 9.48 6.29 -11.80
CA ALA A 83 8.93 7.11 -10.73
C ALA A 83 9.15 6.51 -9.31
N GLY A 84 9.71 5.30 -9.23
CA GLY A 84 10.00 4.58 -7.99
C GLY A 84 8.76 4.00 -7.31
N MET A 85 7.72 3.67 -8.08
CA MET A 85 6.62 2.82 -7.60
C MET A 85 7.09 1.37 -7.49
N SER A 86 6.52 0.63 -6.54
CA SER A 86 6.90 -0.78 -6.27
C SER A 86 5.96 -1.80 -6.93
N GLY A 87 4.81 -1.35 -7.44
CA GLY A 87 3.80 -2.20 -8.06
C GLY A 87 2.82 -1.44 -8.93
N VAL A 88 1.93 -2.19 -9.59
CA VAL A 88 0.82 -1.67 -10.38
C VAL A 88 -0.41 -2.58 -10.25
N ILE A 89 -1.57 -1.97 -10.01
CA ILE A 89 -2.89 -2.60 -10.06
C ILE A 89 -3.59 -2.11 -11.33
N LEU A 90 -4.12 -3.03 -12.14
CA LEU A 90 -4.90 -2.69 -13.34
C LEU A 90 -6.39 -3.00 -13.14
N THR A 91 -7.27 -2.11 -13.58
CA THR A 91 -8.71 -2.40 -13.73
C THR A 91 -8.93 -3.44 -14.82
N ALA A 92 -8.92 -4.74 -14.47
CA ALA A 92 -9.18 -5.81 -15.42
C ALA A 92 -10.62 -5.75 -15.97
N LYS A 93 -11.57 -5.31 -15.14
CA LYS A 93 -12.94 -4.95 -15.52
C LYS A 93 -13.45 -3.88 -14.55
N HIS A 94 -13.86 -2.73 -15.07
CA HIS A 94 -14.48 -1.65 -14.29
C HIS A 94 -16.00 -1.86 -14.14
N HIS A 95 -16.72 -0.93 -13.51
CA HIS A 95 -18.18 -1.01 -13.33
C HIS A 95 -18.94 -1.15 -14.64
N ASP A 96 -18.43 -0.63 -15.76
CA ASP A 96 -19.06 -0.76 -17.08
C ASP A 96 -19.23 -2.21 -17.54
N GLY A 97 -18.48 -3.15 -16.96
CA GLY A 97 -18.57 -4.59 -17.23
C GLY A 97 -17.73 -5.08 -18.41
N MET A 98 -17.00 -4.22 -19.14
CA MET A 98 -16.19 -4.70 -20.27
C MET A 98 -14.85 -5.29 -19.78
N ALA A 99 -14.65 -6.58 -20.03
CA ALA A 99 -13.41 -7.27 -19.66
C ALA A 99 -12.23 -6.91 -20.59
N LEU A 100 -11.07 -6.62 -20.00
CA LEU A 100 -9.82 -6.32 -20.71
C LEU A 100 -8.96 -7.56 -21.04
N TRP A 101 -9.44 -8.74 -20.69
CA TRP A 101 -8.83 -10.03 -21.04
C TRP A 101 -9.84 -10.87 -21.83
N ASN A 102 -9.35 -11.94 -22.48
CA ASN A 102 -10.20 -12.79 -23.31
C ASN A 102 -10.99 -13.83 -22.48
N THR A 103 -11.86 -13.36 -21.59
CA THR A 103 -12.72 -14.22 -20.76
C THR A 103 -13.70 -15.04 -21.61
N SER A 104 -14.04 -16.25 -21.15
CA SER A 104 -15.08 -17.07 -21.78
C SER A 104 -16.51 -16.72 -21.34
N THR A 105 -16.66 -15.87 -20.31
CA THR A 105 -17.91 -15.68 -19.57
C THR A 105 -18.87 -14.64 -20.17
N THR A 106 -18.36 -13.76 -21.02
CA THR A 106 -19.14 -12.67 -21.65
C THR A 106 -18.63 -12.39 -23.06
N THR A 107 -19.53 -11.88 -23.90
CA THR A 107 -19.25 -11.26 -25.19
C THR A 107 -18.84 -9.78 -25.05
N TYR A 108 -19.10 -9.16 -23.90
CA TYR A 108 -18.73 -7.78 -23.61
C TYR A 108 -17.29 -7.70 -23.09
N LYS A 109 -16.35 -7.88 -24.02
CA LYS A 109 -14.92 -7.91 -23.77
C LYS A 109 -14.16 -7.33 -24.96
N ILE A 110 -12.98 -6.76 -24.71
CA ILE A 110 -12.19 -6.10 -25.76
C ILE A 110 -11.78 -7.06 -26.90
N ALA A 111 -11.71 -8.36 -26.63
CA ALA A 111 -11.40 -9.39 -27.62
C ALA A 111 -12.39 -9.45 -28.78
N ASN A 112 -13.61 -8.92 -28.60
CA ASN A 112 -14.64 -8.81 -29.64
C ASN A 112 -14.64 -7.43 -30.35
N GLY A 113 -13.63 -6.59 -30.10
CA GLY A 113 -13.45 -5.29 -30.73
C GLY A 113 -12.43 -5.29 -31.86
N ARG A 114 -12.52 -4.29 -32.75
CA ARG A 114 -11.63 -4.14 -33.92
C ARG A 114 -10.15 -4.03 -33.54
N TRP A 115 -9.84 -3.43 -32.40
CA TRP A 115 -8.47 -3.35 -31.89
C TRP A 115 -7.86 -4.74 -31.68
N ALA A 116 -8.59 -5.63 -31.00
CA ALA A 116 -8.11 -6.98 -30.73
C ALA A 116 -8.02 -7.83 -31.99
N GLU A 117 -8.99 -7.69 -32.90
CA GLU A 117 -8.97 -8.32 -34.23
C GLU A 117 -7.70 -7.94 -35.01
N ASN A 118 -7.41 -6.64 -35.12
CA ASN A 118 -6.25 -6.13 -35.84
C ASN A 118 -4.93 -6.60 -35.22
N ARG A 119 -4.83 -6.60 -33.87
CA ARG A 119 -3.63 -7.07 -33.17
C ARG A 119 -3.41 -8.57 -33.35
N THR A 120 -4.46 -9.36 -33.19
CA THR A 120 -4.39 -10.82 -33.38
C THR A 120 -4.02 -11.17 -34.81
N ALA A 121 -4.58 -10.46 -35.81
CA ALA A 121 -4.22 -10.62 -37.22
C ALA A 121 -2.75 -10.29 -37.51
N ALA A 122 -2.16 -9.38 -36.72
CA ALA A 122 -0.74 -9.05 -36.77
C ALA A 122 0.15 -9.98 -35.91
N GLY A 123 -0.42 -11.02 -35.28
CA GLY A 123 0.30 -11.94 -34.40
C GLY A 123 0.70 -11.32 -33.05
N LEU A 124 0.03 -10.24 -32.64
CA LEU A 124 0.28 -9.54 -31.38
C LEU A 124 -0.73 -9.96 -30.31
N ASP A 125 -0.31 -9.91 -29.03
CA ASP A 125 -1.20 -10.15 -27.90
C ASP A 125 -2.29 -9.05 -27.83
N ALA A 126 -3.52 -9.44 -27.49
CA ALA A 126 -4.68 -8.58 -27.35
C ALA A 126 -5.35 -8.71 -25.96
N ASP A 127 -4.66 -9.34 -25.01
CA ASP A 127 -5.06 -9.42 -23.61
C ASP A 127 -4.31 -8.36 -22.80
N VAL A 128 -4.96 -7.24 -22.47
CA VAL A 128 -4.31 -6.10 -21.82
C VAL A 128 -3.86 -6.47 -20.40
N VAL A 129 -4.59 -7.34 -19.71
CA VAL A 129 -4.24 -7.80 -18.36
C VAL A 129 -2.95 -8.61 -18.39
N ARG A 130 -2.83 -9.56 -19.32
CA ARG A 130 -1.60 -10.34 -19.49
C ARG A 130 -0.43 -9.49 -19.97
N MET A 131 -0.68 -8.54 -20.88
CA MET A 131 0.34 -7.59 -21.33
C MET A 131 0.89 -6.75 -20.17
N ALA A 132 0.02 -6.19 -19.33
CA ALA A 132 0.41 -5.41 -18.16
C ALA A 132 1.16 -6.26 -17.11
N ALA A 133 0.73 -7.50 -16.87
CA ALA A 133 1.43 -8.43 -15.97
C ALA A 133 2.85 -8.76 -16.48
N ALA A 134 3.02 -8.97 -17.79
CA ALA A 134 4.32 -9.22 -18.40
C ALA A 134 5.24 -8.00 -18.26
N SER A 135 4.71 -6.80 -18.53
CA SER A 135 5.44 -5.54 -18.39
C SER A 135 5.84 -5.26 -16.94
N ALA A 136 4.94 -5.48 -15.98
CA ALA A 136 5.24 -5.35 -14.55
C ALA A 136 6.40 -6.27 -14.14
N LYS A 137 6.33 -7.56 -14.50
CA LYS A 137 7.43 -8.53 -14.24
C LYS A 137 8.75 -8.09 -14.88
N LYS A 138 8.71 -7.62 -16.12
CA LYS A 138 9.90 -7.13 -16.86
C LYS A 138 10.57 -5.94 -16.17
N HIS A 139 9.77 -5.06 -15.57
CA HIS A 139 10.24 -3.83 -14.91
C HIS A 139 10.40 -3.97 -13.39
N GLY A 140 10.25 -5.18 -12.83
CA GLY A 140 10.43 -5.44 -11.40
C GLY A 140 9.32 -4.90 -10.51
N LEU A 141 8.14 -4.64 -11.07
CA LEU A 141 6.94 -4.19 -10.36
C LEU A 141 6.11 -5.39 -9.90
N ALA A 142 5.59 -5.33 -8.68
CA ALA A 142 4.50 -6.20 -8.27
C ALA A 142 3.24 -5.96 -9.13
N PHE A 143 2.47 -6.99 -9.44
CA PHE A 143 1.26 -6.87 -10.26
C PHE A 143 0.00 -7.26 -9.47
N GLY A 144 -1.04 -6.44 -9.55
CA GLY A 144 -2.35 -6.68 -8.96
C GLY A 144 -3.46 -6.44 -9.96
N VAL A 145 -4.68 -6.86 -9.62
CA VAL A 145 -5.85 -6.66 -10.46
C VAL A 145 -7.02 -6.12 -9.64
N TYR A 146 -7.77 -5.23 -10.27
CA TYR A 146 -9.10 -4.81 -9.84
C TYR A 146 -10.14 -5.55 -10.67
N LEU A 147 -11.16 -6.09 -10.00
CA LEU A 147 -12.32 -6.71 -10.63
C LEU A 147 -13.57 -6.13 -9.97
N SER A 148 -14.31 -5.27 -10.69
CA SER A 148 -15.51 -4.64 -10.15
C SER A 148 -16.56 -5.69 -9.75
N PRO A 149 -17.03 -5.69 -8.49
CA PRO A 149 -18.16 -6.51 -8.08
C PRO A 149 -19.48 -6.05 -8.71
N TRP A 150 -19.73 -4.74 -8.75
CA TRP A 150 -20.87 -4.18 -9.47
C TRP A 150 -20.61 -4.21 -10.98
N ASP A 151 -21.57 -4.73 -11.74
CA ASP A 151 -21.44 -4.87 -13.19
C ASP A 151 -22.66 -4.26 -13.87
N ILE A 152 -22.47 -3.03 -14.34
CA ILE A 152 -23.47 -2.25 -15.07
C ILE A 152 -23.96 -3.04 -16.27
N HIS A 153 -23.11 -3.76 -17.01
CA HIS A 153 -23.51 -4.52 -18.20
C HIS A 153 -24.59 -5.57 -17.88
N ARG A 154 -24.53 -6.17 -16.68
CA ARG A 154 -25.44 -7.23 -16.23
C ARG A 154 -26.57 -6.74 -15.30
N ASP A 155 -26.60 -5.47 -14.94
CA ASP A 155 -27.59 -4.87 -14.03
C ASP A 155 -28.89 -4.44 -14.76
N PRO A 156 -30.06 -5.03 -14.42
CA PRO A 156 -31.33 -4.67 -15.04
C PRO A 156 -31.77 -3.22 -14.73
N ALA A 157 -31.27 -2.61 -13.66
CA ALA A 157 -31.57 -1.21 -13.31
C ALA A 157 -30.84 -0.20 -14.21
N MET A 158 -29.90 -0.67 -15.05
CA MET A 158 -29.13 0.16 -15.97
C MET A 158 -29.49 -0.21 -17.41
N PRO A 159 -30.44 0.48 -18.08
CA PRO A 159 -30.83 0.11 -19.44
C PRO A 159 -29.71 0.36 -20.48
N LYS A 160 -29.54 -0.54 -21.45
CA LYS A 160 -28.57 -0.42 -22.57
C LYS A 160 -29.25 -0.39 -23.93
N PRO A 161 -30.09 0.62 -24.22
CA PRO A 161 -30.86 0.67 -25.47
C PRO A 161 -29.98 0.63 -26.73
N LEU A 162 -28.73 1.08 -26.65
CA LEU A 162 -27.82 1.06 -27.79
C LEU A 162 -27.20 -0.32 -28.09
N LEU A 163 -27.33 -1.28 -27.16
CA LEU A 163 -26.88 -2.67 -27.36
C LEU A 163 -28.04 -3.62 -27.72
N ALA A 164 -29.29 -3.18 -27.58
CA ALA A 164 -30.47 -4.01 -27.79
C ALA A 164 -30.49 -4.67 -29.18
N GLY A 165 -30.71 -5.99 -29.22
CA GLY A 165 -30.73 -6.79 -30.44
C GLY A 165 -29.35 -7.06 -31.07
N THR A 166 -28.26 -6.62 -30.44
CA THR A 166 -26.90 -7.00 -30.83
C THR A 166 -26.45 -8.27 -30.11
N ILE A 167 -25.30 -8.84 -30.48
CA ILE A 167 -24.71 -9.97 -29.74
C ILE A 167 -24.27 -9.59 -28.31
N TYR A 168 -24.20 -8.30 -28.01
CA TYR A 168 -23.83 -7.75 -26.70
C TYR A 168 -25.07 -7.45 -25.84
N ASP A 169 -26.27 -7.76 -26.33
CA ASP A 169 -27.53 -7.70 -25.57
C ASP A 169 -27.60 -8.92 -24.63
N GLU A 170 -26.78 -8.90 -23.58
CA GLU A 170 -26.63 -10.05 -22.68
C GLU A 170 -27.75 -10.13 -21.63
N PRO A 171 -28.03 -11.33 -21.09
CA PRO A 171 -28.96 -11.49 -19.98
C PRO A 171 -28.57 -10.63 -18.77
N GLN A 172 -29.55 -9.90 -18.25
CA GLN A 172 -29.41 -9.06 -17.06
C GLN A 172 -29.55 -9.95 -15.81
N ILE A 173 -28.41 -10.38 -15.27
CA ILE A 173 -28.34 -11.41 -14.22
C ILE A 173 -27.85 -10.88 -12.86
N PHE A 174 -27.48 -9.60 -12.78
CA PHE A 174 -27.06 -8.98 -11.53
C PHE A 174 -28.27 -8.68 -10.64
N GLY A 175 -28.17 -8.98 -9.35
CA GLY A 175 -29.22 -8.82 -8.35
C GLY A 175 -29.89 -10.14 -7.97
N ASP A 176 -30.31 -10.24 -6.70
CA ASP A 176 -30.87 -11.46 -6.10
C ASP A 176 -32.21 -11.88 -6.73
N ASP A 177 -32.96 -10.90 -7.27
CA ASP A 177 -34.24 -11.12 -7.95
C ASP A 177 -34.08 -11.34 -9.47
N SER A 178 -32.87 -11.28 -10.01
CA SER A 178 -32.60 -11.45 -11.43
C SER A 178 -32.47 -12.93 -11.82
N PRO A 179 -32.98 -13.35 -12.99
CA PRO A 179 -32.83 -14.73 -13.45
C PRO A 179 -31.38 -15.00 -13.86
N GLY A 180 -30.69 -15.89 -13.15
CA GLY A 180 -29.31 -16.29 -13.45
C GLY A 180 -28.48 -16.45 -12.18
N ASP A 181 -27.17 -16.58 -12.35
CA ASP A 181 -26.22 -16.64 -11.24
C ASP A 181 -25.03 -15.71 -11.53
N TYR A 182 -25.11 -14.48 -11.03
CA TYR A 182 -24.00 -13.53 -11.14
C TYR A 182 -22.78 -13.96 -10.31
N ASN A 183 -22.98 -14.69 -9.20
CA ASN A 183 -21.86 -15.23 -8.41
C ASN A 183 -21.09 -16.30 -9.20
N ASP A 184 -21.74 -17.14 -10.00
CA ASP A 184 -21.06 -18.05 -10.93
C ASP A 184 -20.24 -17.30 -11.99
N LEU A 185 -20.81 -16.25 -12.61
CA LEU A 185 -20.07 -15.40 -13.55
C LEU A 185 -18.83 -14.79 -12.88
N TYR A 186 -19.00 -14.18 -11.71
CA TYR A 186 -17.92 -13.53 -10.98
C TYR A 186 -16.83 -14.54 -10.55
N ARG A 187 -17.21 -15.71 -10.03
CA ARG A 187 -16.25 -16.78 -9.66
C ARG A 187 -15.42 -17.23 -10.85
N ARG A 188 -16.03 -17.41 -12.02
CA ARG A 188 -15.30 -17.83 -13.23
C ARG A 188 -14.31 -16.76 -13.68
N GLN A 189 -14.73 -15.49 -13.72
CA GLN A 189 -13.84 -14.37 -14.05
C GLN A 189 -12.69 -14.24 -13.04
N LEU A 190 -13.00 -14.32 -11.76
CA LEU A 190 -11.99 -14.28 -10.69
C LEU A 190 -11.00 -15.43 -10.83
N THR A 191 -11.48 -16.66 -11.07
CA THR A 191 -10.64 -17.85 -11.30
C THR A 191 -9.72 -17.65 -12.50
N GLU A 192 -10.24 -17.18 -13.63
CA GLU A 192 -9.43 -16.88 -14.83
C GLU A 192 -8.29 -15.88 -14.53
N LEU A 193 -8.55 -14.86 -13.71
CA LEU A 193 -7.54 -13.85 -13.33
C LEU A 193 -6.51 -14.39 -12.34
N VAL A 194 -6.93 -15.12 -11.30
CA VAL A 194 -5.98 -15.65 -10.29
C VAL A 194 -5.16 -16.84 -10.81
N ASP A 195 -5.62 -17.54 -11.83
CA ASP A 195 -4.88 -18.60 -12.54
C ASP A 195 -4.14 -18.11 -13.80
N MET A 196 -4.12 -16.80 -14.04
CA MET A 196 -3.53 -16.21 -15.24
C MET A 196 -2.07 -16.62 -15.42
N LYS A 197 -1.69 -16.86 -16.67
CA LYS A 197 -0.33 -17.20 -17.09
C LYS A 197 0.19 -16.21 -18.11
N LEU A 198 1.50 -15.97 -18.06
CA LEU A 198 2.24 -15.22 -19.07
C LEU A 198 2.36 -16.03 -20.37
N PRO A 199 2.76 -15.40 -21.50
CA PRO A 199 2.91 -16.08 -22.78
C PRO A 199 3.92 -17.26 -22.75
N ASP A 200 4.89 -17.23 -21.84
CA ASP A 200 5.86 -18.31 -21.62
C ASP A 200 5.29 -19.49 -20.80
N GLY A 201 4.02 -19.42 -20.40
CA GLY A 201 3.33 -20.42 -19.60
C GLY A 201 3.57 -20.33 -18.09
N SER A 202 4.41 -19.40 -17.62
CA SER A 202 4.63 -19.18 -16.20
C SER A 202 3.42 -18.52 -15.53
N PRO A 203 3.07 -18.89 -14.29
CA PRO A 203 1.98 -18.26 -13.56
C PRO A 203 2.31 -16.80 -13.24
N VAL A 204 1.29 -15.95 -13.24
CA VAL A 204 1.38 -14.58 -12.72
C VAL A 204 1.20 -14.63 -11.21
N SER A 205 2.11 -14.01 -10.46
CA SER A 205 1.96 -13.83 -9.02
C SER A 205 1.26 -12.50 -8.77
N LEU A 206 0.10 -12.54 -8.12
CA LEU A 206 -0.65 -11.34 -7.76
C LEU A 206 -0.27 -10.91 -6.35
N PHE A 207 0.13 -9.64 -6.17
CA PHE A 207 0.36 -9.09 -4.83
C PHE A 207 -0.94 -8.59 -4.20
N GLU A 208 -1.92 -8.20 -5.00
CA GLU A 208 -3.18 -7.64 -4.52
C GLU A 208 -4.35 -7.89 -5.50
N ILE A 209 -5.52 -8.19 -4.93
CA ILE A 209 -6.82 -8.21 -5.59
C ILE A 209 -7.69 -7.12 -4.96
N TRP A 210 -8.07 -6.14 -5.77
CA TRP A 210 -8.85 -5.00 -5.35
C TRP A 210 -10.35 -5.24 -5.59
N LEU A 211 -11.11 -5.34 -4.50
CA LEU A 211 -12.54 -5.70 -4.50
C LEU A 211 -13.37 -4.47 -4.06
N ASP A 212 -13.85 -3.72 -5.05
CA ASP A 212 -14.59 -2.47 -4.83
C ASP A 212 -15.87 -2.65 -4.00
N GLY A 213 -16.23 -1.61 -3.23
CA GLY A 213 -17.52 -1.52 -2.56
C GLY A 213 -18.52 -0.58 -3.21
N ALA A 214 -18.15 0.13 -4.27
CA ALA A 214 -19.00 1.11 -4.95
C ALA A 214 -20.10 0.43 -5.78
N SER A 215 -21.30 1.00 -5.68
CA SER A 215 -22.42 0.70 -6.57
C SER A 215 -23.26 1.96 -6.74
N GLY A 216 -23.53 2.34 -7.99
CA GLY A 216 -24.48 3.39 -8.34
C GLY A 216 -25.92 2.88 -8.50
N SER A 217 -26.17 1.62 -8.14
CA SER A 217 -27.44 0.94 -8.34
C SER A 217 -28.11 0.61 -7.01
N ASN A 218 -29.45 0.63 -7.01
CA ASN A 218 -30.26 0.12 -5.91
C ASN A 218 -30.55 -1.39 -6.04
N THR A 219 -30.06 -2.05 -7.10
CA THR A 219 -30.17 -3.51 -7.26
C THR A 219 -29.37 -4.19 -6.15
N VAL A 220 -30.05 -4.99 -5.32
CA VAL A 220 -29.40 -5.74 -4.23
C VAL A 220 -28.80 -7.02 -4.79
N GLN A 221 -27.49 -7.17 -4.68
CA GLN A 221 -26.76 -8.39 -4.98
C GLN A 221 -26.12 -8.93 -3.70
N THR A 222 -26.53 -10.11 -3.28
CA THR A 222 -25.84 -10.90 -2.26
C THR A 222 -24.68 -11.63 -2.90
N PHE A 223 -23.46 -11.21 -2.58
CA PHE A 223 -22.24 -11.81 -3.12
C PHE A 223 -21.78 -13.02 -2.28
N ASP A 224 -21.27 -14.05 -2.94
CA ASP A 224 -20.58 -15.20 -2.32
C ASP A 224 -19.14 -14.83 -1.93
N TRP A 225 -18.99 -13.85 -1.04
CA TRP A 225 -17.67 -13.37 -0.63
C TRP A 225 -16.79 -14.46 -0.05
N THR A 226 -17.36 -15.41 0.69
CA THR A 226 -16.61 -16.56 1.21
C THR A 226 -16.02 -17.38 0.07
N GLY A 227 -16.84 -17.77 -0.93
CA GLY A 227 -16.33 -18.50 -2.10
C GLY A 227 -15.29 -17.70 -2.89
N PHE A 228 -15.46 -16.38 -3.04
CA PHE A 228 -14.50 -15.53 -3.75
C PHE A 228 -13.15 -15.46 -3.02
N ARG A 229 -13.17 -15.31 -1.69
CA ARG A 229 -11.98 -15.32 -0.84
C ARG A 229 -11.28 -16.68 -0.89
N ASP A 230 -12.03 -17.78 -0.87
CA ASP A 230 -11.47 -19.13 -0.95
C ASP A 230 -10.75 -19.37 -2.29
N ILE A 231 -11.30 -18.88 -3.41
CA ILE A 231 -10.63 -18.90 -4.72
C ILE A 231 -9.32 -18.12 -4.64
N ILE A 232 -9.33 -16.87 -4.20
CA ILE A 232 -8.11 -16.06 -4.13
C ILE A 232 -7.07 -16.72 -3.22
N ARG A 233 -7.44 -17.23 -2.04
CA ARG A 233 -6.50 -17.89 -1.13
C ARG A 233 -5.90 -19.17 -1.69
N THR A 234 -6.70 -19.95 -2.41
CA THR A 234 -6.25 -21.23 -2.98
C THR A 234 -5.20 -21.00 -4.07
N HIS A 235 -5.44 -20.01 -4.93
CA HIS A 235 -4.63 -19.80 -6.13
C HIS A 235 -3.52 -18.77 -5.94
N GLN A 236 -3.73 -17.77 -5.07
CA GLN A 236 -2.83 -16.66 -4.81
C GLN A 236 -2.70 -16.42 -3.29
N PRO A 237 -2.12 -17.36 -2.52
CA PRO A 237 -2.07 -17.29 -1.05
C PRO A 237 -1.26 -16.11 -0.49
N GLY A 238 -0.44 -15.47 -1.34
CA GLY A 238 0.33 -14.27 -1.03
C GLY A 238 -0.39 -12.95 -1.35
N ALA A 239 -1.49 -12.97 -2.11
CA ALA A 239 -2.19 -11.76 -2.51
C ALA A 239 -2.95 -11.14 -1.33
N ILE A 240 -2.86 -9.82 -1.21
CA ILE A 240 -3.72 -9.00 -0.35
C ILE A 240 -5.12 -8.95 -0.98
N MET A 241 -6.14 -9.19 -0.15
CA MET A 241 -7.52 -8.88 -0.51
C MET A 241 -7.88 -7.54 0.10
N TRP A 242 -7.98 -6.55 -0.75
CA TRP A 242 -8.33 -5.19 -0.37
C TRP A 242 -9.84 -4.96 -0.46
N GLY A 243 -10.35 -4.10 0.41
CA GLY A 243 -11.68 -3.48 0.29
C GLY A 243 -12.56 -3.71 1.50
N HIS A 244 -13.82 -3.28 1.41
CA HIS A 244 -14.78 -3.49 2.50
C HIS A 244 -14.93 -4.99 2.82
N GLN A 245 -14.88 -5.81 1.77
CA GLN A 245 -15.07 -7.25 1.76
C GLN A 245 -13.75 -8.04 1.75
N GLY A 246 -12.62 -7.33 1.56
CA GLY A 246 -11.27 -7.84 1.69
C GLY A 246 -10.87 -8.06 3.15
N VAL A 247 -10.07 -9.10 3.41
CA VAL A 247 -9.68 -9.51 4.77
C VAL A 247 -8.31 -8.99 5.19
N ASP A 248 -7.51 -8.48 4.26
CA ASP A 248 -6.09 -8.17 4.50
C ASP A 248 -5.80 -6.67 4.59
N ALA A 249 -6.52 -5.83 3.86
CA ALA A 249 -6.34 -4.38 3.85
C ALA A 249 -7.69 -3.67 3.71
N ARG A 250 -7.76 -2.44 4.21
CA ARG A 250 -8.99 -1.61 4.17
C ARG A 250 -8.76 -0.33 3.39
N TRP A 251 -9.84 0.18 2.80
CA TRP A 251 -9.91 1.55 2.34
C TRP A 251 -9.61 2.54 3.47
N VAL A 252 -8.86 3.61 3.18
CA VAL A 252 -8.52 4.64 4.18
C VAL A 252 -9.73 5.48 4.57
N GLY A 253 -10.77 5.61 3.74
CA GLY A 253 -11.94 6.43 4.04
C GLY A 253 -12.12 7.68 3.18
N ASN A 254 -11.26 7.90 2.19
CA ASN A 254 -11.35 8.96 1.18
C ASN A 254 -10.54 8.54 -0.07
N GLU A 255 -10.70 9.27 -1.17
CA GLU A 255 -9.98 9.06 -2.44
C GLU A 255 -9.01 10.22 -2.74
N ASP A 256 -8.56 10.91 -1.68
CA ASP A 256 -7.64 12.04 -1.74
C ASP A 256 -6.19 11.62 -1.41
N GLY A 257 -5.96 10.33 -1.13
CA GLY A 257 -4.62 9.80 -0.82
C GLY A 257 -4.08 10.19 0.55
N VAL A 258 -4.95 10.48 1.52
CA VAL A 258 -4.54 11.02 2.82
C VAL A 258 -5.19 10.29 4.00
N THR A 259 -4.52 10.29 5.15
CA THR A 259 -5.06 9.83 6.43
C THR A 259 -4.82 10.85 7.53
N GLY A 260 -5.59 10.77 8.62
CA GLY A 260 -5.34 11.53 9.85
C GLY A 260 -4.00 11.19 10.52
N PRO A 261 -3.57 11.99 11.51
CA PRO A 261 -2.28 11.79 12.20
C PRO A 261 -2.24 10.52 13.05
N THR A 262 -3.37 9.92 13.41
CA THR A 262 -3.43 8.63 14.10
C THR A 262 -3.92 7.56 13.13
N ASN A 263 -3.18 6.47 12.99
CA ASN A 263 -3.59 5.30 12.20
C ASN A 263 -3.16 4.00 12.91
N TRP A 264 -4.14 3.19 13.27
CA TRP A 264 -3.98 1.83 13.77
C TRP A 264 -4.16 0.85 12.62
N HIS A 265 -3.25 -0.13 12.52
CA HIS A 265 -3.34 -1.19 11.53
C HIS A 265 -4.35 -2.28 11.88
N THR A 266 -5.10 -2.10 12.96
CA THR A 266 -6.12 -3.02 13.41
C THR A 266 -7.53 -2.43 13.35
N ILE A 267 -8.53 -3.29 13.17
CA ILE A 267 -9.96 -2.99 13.30
C ILE A 267 -10.66 -4.13 14.06
N SER A 268 -11.87 -3.90 14.56
CA SER A 268 -12.70 -4.93 15.22
C SER A 268 -14.03 -5.13 14.52
N ARG A 269 -13.97 -5.37 13.20
CA ARG A 269 -15.10 -5.86 12.42
C ARG A 269 -14.67 -6.97 11.48
N THR A 270 -15.61 -7.84 11.15
CA THR A 270 -15.47 -8.71 9.98
C THR A 270 -15.95 -7.98 8.72
N GLN A 271 -15.67 -8.60 7.58
CA GLN A 271 -15.96 -8.12 6.24
C GLN A 271 -17.48 -8.15 5.95
N ASP A 272 -18.17 -9.12 6.56
CA ASP A 272 -19.60 -9.34 6.38
C ASP A 272 -20.47 -8.50 7.36
N GLN A 273 -19.84 -7.62 8.15
CA GLN A 273 -20.53 -6.66 9.03
C GLN A 273 -20.67 -5.29 8.36
N ALA A 274 -21.51 -4.42 8.95
CA ALA A 274 -21.70 -3.06 8.48
C ALA A 274 -20.35 -2.31 8.30
N ARG A 275 -20.29 -1.48 7.25
CA ARG A 275 -19.12 -0.65 6.95
C ARG A 275 -18.84 0.30 8.12
N LEU A 276 -17.55 0.46 8.44
CA LEU A 276 -17.09 1.51 9.34
C LEU A 276 -17.30 2.87 8.68
N SER A 277 -17.52 3.90 9.49
CA SER A 277 -17.49 5.28 9.00
C SER A 277 -16.12 5.63 8.43
N GLU A 278 -16.07 6.66 7.58
CA GLU A 278 -14.86 7.18 6.96
C GLU A 278 -13.82 7.59 8.02
N ALA A 279 -14.28 8.17 9.14
CA ALA A 279 -13.40 8.56 10.24
C ALA A 279 -12.78 7.34 10.97
N GLU A 280 -13.56 6.28 11.16
CA GLU A 280 -13.08 5.02 11.74
C GLU A 280 -12.11 4.30 10.80
N LEU A 281 -12.32 4.39 9.48
CA LEU A 281 -11.42 3.81 8.49
C LEU A 281 -10.05 4.52 8.49
N GLN A 282 -10.04 5.85 8.57
CA GLN A 282 -8.81 6.63 8.60
C GLN A 282 -8.00 6.35 9.87
N THR A 283 -8.67 6.25 11.01
CA THR A 283 -7.99 6.06 12.30
C THR A 283 -7.66 4.61 12.58
N GLY A 284 -8.49 3.66 12.12
CA GLY A 284 -8.49 2.30 12.64
C GLY A 284 -8.89 2.25 14.11
N LEU A 285 -8.75 1.07 14.72
CA LEU A 285 -9.05 0.85 16.12
C LEU A 285 -7.81 0.30 16.82
N ARG A 286 -7.34 1.00 17.84
CA ARG A 286 -6.29 0.52 18.72
C ARG A 286 -6.71 -0.81 19.35
N ASP A 287 -5.79 -1.78 19.37
CA ASP A 287 -6.01 -3.11 19.95
C ASP A 287 -7.16 -3.88 19.28
N GLY A 288 -7.40 -3.61 17.99
CA GLY A 288 -8.44 -4.26 17.21
C GLY A 288 -8.20 -5.76 17.03
N LEU A 289 -9.27 -6.50 16.73
CA LEU A 289 -9.26 -7.96 16.62
C LEU A 289 -8.65 -8.50 15.33
N TYR A 290 -8.46 -7.66 14.30
CA TYR A 290 -7.93 -8.06 13.01
C TYR A 290 -6.87 -7.07 12.55
N TRP A 291 -5.72 -7.56 12.07
CA TRP A 291 -4.74 -6.73 11.36
C TRP A 291 -5.26 -6.49 9.95
N THR A 292 -5.68 -5.26 9.66
CA THR A 292 -6.28 -4.84 8.39
C THR A 292 -5.84 -3.39 8.14
N PRO A 293 -4.57 -3.14 7.79
CA PRO A 293 -4.01 -1.81 7.59
C PRO A 293 -4.76 -1.04 6.49
N ALA A 294 -4.69 0.29 6.57
CA ALA A 294 -5.30 1.15 5.57
C ALA A 294 -4.40 1.30 4.35
N GLU A 295 -5.03 1.42 3.19
CA GLU A 295 -4.45 1.89 1.94
C GLU A 295 -5.15 3.20 1.53
N ALA A 296 -4.36 4.21 1.19
CA ALA A 296 -4.84 5.47 0.67
C ALA A 296 -4.76 5.47 -0.85
N ASP A 297 -5.91 5.21 -1.48
CA ASP A 297 -6.11 5.35 -2.92
C ASP A 297 -6.32 6.82 -3.29
N ALA A 298 -5.78 7.20 -4.45
CA ALA A 298 -5.73 8.57 -4.90
C ALA A 298 -5.67 8.65 -6.43
N ARG A 299 -6.00 9.81 -6.97
CA ARG A 299 -5.92 10.10 -8.41
C ARG A 299 -4.80 11.10 -8.69
N VAL A 300 -4.00 10.87 -9.73
CA VAL A 300 -3.09 11.91 -10.22
C VAL A 300 -3.86 13.05 -10.88
N ARG A 301 -5.05 12.80 -11.42
CA ARG A 301 -5.98 13.79 -12.00
C ARG A 301 -7.22 13.99 -11.13
N ASP A 302 -8.26 14.63 -11.65
CA ASP A 302 -9.53 14.80 -10.93
C ASP A 302 -10.40 13.54 -11.04
N GLY A 303 -10.42 12.90 -12.22
CA GLY A 303 -11.03 11.59 -12.47
C GLY A 303 -10.07 10.42 -12.27
N TRP A 304 -10.65 9.22 -12.23
CA TRP A 304 -9.93 7.95 -12.32
C TRP A 304 -9.58 7.63 -13.77
N PHE A 305 -10.47 7.88 -14.74
CA PHE A 305 -10.14 7.71 -16.14
C PHE A 305 -9.50 8.99 -16.71
N TRP A 306 -8.76 8.84 -17.80
CA TRP A 306 -8.17 10.00 -18.46
C TRP A 306 -9.24 10.83 -19.16
N HIS A 307 -9.25 12.12 -18.87
CA HIS A 307 -10.08 13.13 -19.52
C HIS A 307 -9.22 14.25 -20.15
N PRO A 308 -9.53 14.72 -21.37
CA PRO A 308 -8.70 15.69 -22.10
C PRO A 308 -8.67 17.08 -21.46
N ASP A 309 -9.69 17.44 -20.70
CA ASP A 309 -9.86 18.72 -20.02
C ASP A 309 -9.24 18.74 -18.60
N GLU A 310 -8.82 17.60 -18.08
CA GLU A 310 -8.16 17.50 -16.78
C GLU A 310 -6.65 17.76 -16.87
N ARG A 311 -6.05 18.07 -15.72
CA ARG A 311 -4.61 18.23 -15.57
C ARG A 311 -4.11 17.41 -14.38
N PRO A 312 -2.88 16.87 -14.45
CA PRO A 312 -2.32 16.18 -13.31
C PRO A 312 -2.06 17.15 -12.16
N LYS A 313 -2.18 16.64 -10.94
CA LYS A 313 -1.61 17.23 -9.73
C LYS A 313 -0.12 17.46 -9.95
N THR A 314 0.40 18.53 -9.37
CA THR A 314 1.83 18.85 -9.41
C THR A 314 2.65 17.86 -8.58
N GLY A 315 3.94 17.73 -8.90
CA GLY A 315 4.85 16.88 -8.11
C GLY A 315 4.91 17.25 -6.62
N GLN A 316 4.72 18.53 -6.27
CA GLN A 316 4.63 18.98 -4.88
C GLN A 316 3.36 18.47 -4.18
N GLN A 317 2.20 18.52 -4.85
CA GLN A 317 0.95 17.98 -4.29
C GLN A 317 1.05 16.46 -4.06
N LEU A 318 1.68 15.73 -4.99
CA LEU A 318 1.94 14.29 -4.84
C LEU A 318 2.93 14.01 -3.69
N PHE A 319 3.95 14.85 -3.51
CA PHE A 319 4.87 14.74 -2.38
C PHE A 319 4.18 15.00 -1.03
N ASP A 320 3.32 16.01 -0.95
CA ASP A 320 2.53 16.29 0.26
C ASP A 320 1.57 15.13 0.57
N MET A 321 0.95 14.54 -0.45
CA MET A 321 0.11 13.34 -0.33
C MET A 321 0.90 12.15 0.21
N TYR A 322 2.12 11.90 -0.27
CA TYR A 322 3.00 10.85 0.24
C TYR A 322 3.34 11.05 1.74
N LEU A 323 3.58 12.28 2.18
CA LEU A 323 3.80 12.57 3.61
C LEU A 323 2.53 12.38 4.45
N GLN A 324 1.34 12.55 3.85
CA GLN A 324 0.04 12.38 4.49
C GLN A 324 -0.55 10.97 4.40
N SER A 325 0.14 10.05 3.70
CA SER A 325 -0.19 8.62 3.58
C SER A 325 0.97 7.77 4.12
N VAL A 326 2.02 7.55 3.32
CA VAL A 326 3.20 6.74 3.68
C VAL A 326 3.90 7.31 4.91
N GLY A 327 3.98 8.64 5.01
CA GLY A 327 4.49 9.33 6.20
C GLY A 327 3.63 9.14 7.45
N ARG A 328 2.44 8.57 7.35
CA ARG A 328 1.50 8.26 8.42
C ARG A 328 1.17 6.77 8.49
N SER A 329 2.08 5.93 8.00
CA SER A 329 2.02 4.48 8.06
C SER A 329 0.92 3.83 7.22
N VAL A 330 0.52 4.49 6.12
CA VAL A 330 -0.52 4.02 5.20
C VAL A 330 0.07 3.94 3.79
N SER A 331 -0.14 2.83 3.08
CA SER A 331 0.33 2.71 1.69
C SER A 331 -0.39 3.72 0.79
N LEU A 332 0.30 4.23 -0.24
CA LEU A 332 -0.24 5.12 -1.26
C LEU A 332 -0.44 4.36 -2.57
N LEU A 333 -1.70 4.19 -2.97
CA LEU A 333 -2.09 3.69 -4.28
C LEU A 333 -2.47 4.88 -5.17
N LEU A 334 -1.59 5.27 -6.09
CA LEU A 334 -1.80 6.45 -6.95
C LEU A 334 -2.22 6.03 -8.35
N ASP A 335 -3.44 6.39 -8.75
CA ASP A 335 -3.94 6.19 -10.10
C ASP A 335 -3.30 7.14 -11.11
N VAL A 336 -2.89 6.55 -12.25
CA VAL A 336 -2.29 7.25 -13.39
C VAL A 336 -2.91 6.70 -14.68
N PRO A 337 -3.94 7.35 -15.25
CA PRO A 337 -4.70 6.77 -16.34
C PRO A 337 -4.05 7.03 -17.71
N PRO A 338 -3.91 6.00 -18.56
CA PRO A 338 -3.53 6.17 -19.95
C PRO A 338 -4.59 6.95 -20.74
N ASP A 339 -4.15 7.74 -21.72
CA ASP A 339 -5.02 8.47 -22.63
C ASP A 339 -5.65 7.57 -23.71
N THR A 340 -6.41 8.18 -24.62
CA THR A 340 -7.05 7.47 -25.76
C THR A 340 -6.06 6.83 -26.74
N THR A 341 -4.78 7.19 -26.72
CA THR A 341 -3.74 6.46 -27.50
C THR A 341 -3.34 5.16 -26.80
N GLY A 342 -3.62 5.03 -25.50
CA GLY A 342 -3.22 3.92 -24.64
C GLY A 342 -1.85 4.14 -24.00
N LYS A 343 -1.45 5.38 -23.74
CA LYS A 343 -0.16 5.73 -23.11
C LYS A 343 -0.35 6.63 -21.91
N ILE A 344 0.56 6.52 -20.93
CA ILE A 344 0.69 7.55 -19.88
C ILE A 344 1.16 8.83 -20.56
N THR A 345 0.45 9.93 -20.32
CA THR A 345 0.76 11.19 -20.99
C THR A 345 2.09 11.79 -20.52
N ALA A 346 2.68 12.65 -21.34
CA ALA A 346 3.91 13.35 -20.97
C ALA A 346 3.72 14.21 -19.71
N GLU A 347 2.57 14.88 -19.57
CA GLU A 347 2.26 15.73 -18.41
C GLU A 347 2.16 14.91 -17.12
N ASP A 348 1.53 13.73 -17.16
CA ASP A 348 1.42 12.83 -16.01
C ASP A 348 2.81 12.31 -15.62
N ASN A 349 3.60 11.89 -16.62
CA ASN A 349 4.95 11.41 -16.38
C ASN A 349 5.86 12.52 -15.81
N ASP A 350 5.77 13.75 -16.29
CA ASP A 350 6.54 14.89 -15.76
C ASP A 350 6.18 15.17 -14.30
N ALA A 351 4.89 15.10 -13.93
CA ALA A 351 4.45 15.24 -12.55
C ALA A 351 5.02 14.13 -11.63
N LEU A 352 5.01 12.88 -12.10
CA LEU A 352 5.60 11.74 -11.38
C LEU A 352 7.12 11.88 -11.21
N MET A 353 7.82 12.36 -12.24
CA MET A 353 9.27 12.56 -12.16
C MET A 353 9.65 13.71 -11.23
N GLU A 354 8.87 14.80 -11.21
CA GLU A 354 9.06 15.88 -10.23
C GLU A 354 8.77 15.40 -8.80
N PHE A 355 7.70 14.61 -8.60
CA PHE A 355 7.43 13.98 -7.32
C PHE A 355 8.60 13.10 -6.87
N LYS A 356 9.11 12.22 -7.75
CA LYS A 356 10.31 11.42 -7.44
C LYS A 356 11.49 12.28 -7.03
N ARG A 357 11.78 13.35 -7.79
CA ARG A 357 12.90 14.26 -7.50
C ARG A 357 12.76 14.87 -6.11
N LEU A 358 11.57 15.35 -5.74
CA LEU A 358 11.28 15.91 -4.41
C LEU A 358 11.42 14.85 -3.32
N ARG A 359 10.83 13.67 -3.51
CA ARG A 359 10.88 12.55 -2.56
C ARG A 359 12.30 12.07 -2.31
N GLU A 360 13.08 11.83 -3.36
CA GLU A 360 14.48 11.40 -3.25
C GLU A 360 15.37 12.47 -2.64
N ALA A 361 15.19 13.74 -3.03
CA ALA A 361 15.94 14.85 -2.43
C ALA A 361 15.64 15.01 -0.93
N PHE A 362 14.41 14.71 -0.50
CA PHE A 362 14.02 14.75 0.91
C PHE A 362 14.54 13.53 1.68
N LEU A 363 14.24 12.32 1.23
CA LEU A 363 14.60 11.07 1.93
C LEU A 363 16.12 10.79 1.91
N GLY A 364 16.84 11.30 0.92
CA GLY A 364 18.29 11.08 0.76
C GLY A 364 19.17 11.86 1.74
N GLN A 365 18.61 12.66 2.64
CA GLN A 365 19.34 13.57 3.53
C GLN A 365 19.56 13.01 4.94
N ASN A 366 19.79 11.70 5.09
CA ASN A 366 19.98 11.10 6.42
C ASN A 366 21.33 11.51 7.05
N LEU A 367 21.28 12.11 8.23
CA LEU A 367 22.42 12.61 8.99
C LEU A 367 23.11 11.52 9.82
N VAL A 368 22.41 10.43 10.11
CA VAL A 368 22.87 9.36 10.99
C VAL A 368 23.23 8.11 10.18
N THR A 369 24.20 7.36 10.67
CA THR A 369 24.74 6.14 10.06
C THR A 369 24.82 5.02 11.11
N ALA A 370 25.06 3.78 10.70
CA ALA A 370 25.25 2.67 11.63
C ALA A 370 26.35 2.92 12.69
N ASP A 371 27.36 3.74 12.39
CA ASP A 371 28.43 4.12 13.32
C ASP A 371 28.10 5.32 14.24
N SER A 372 26.90 5.92 14.12
CA SER A 372 26.50 7.05 14.95
C SER A 372 26.38 6.62 16.41
N ASN A 373 26.75 7.50 17.34
CA ASN A 373 26.67 7.20 18.77
C ASN A 373 25.22 7.32 19.24
N VAL A 374 24.66 6.19 19.68
CA VAL A 374 23.30 6.09 20.19
C VAL A 374 23.31 5.56 21.62
N THR A 375 22.47 6.15 22.47
CA THR A 375 22.23 5.70 23.85
C THR A 375 20.74 5.58 24.10
N ALA A 376 20.34 4.82 25.10
CA ALA A 376 18.94 4.68 25.48
C ALA A 376 18.74 4.68 26.99
N SER A 377 17.48 4.83 27.42
CA SER A 377 17.08 4.75 28.82
C SER A 377 17.31 3.38 29.45
N SER A 378 17.11 2.32 28.67
CA SER A 378 17.22 0.92 29.08
C SER A 378 17.46 0.05 27.84
N VAL A 379 18.01 -1.15 28.06
CA VAL A 379 18.25 -2.18 27.05
C VAL A 379 17.79 -3.51 27.64
N ARG A 380 16.91 -4.20 26.94
CA ARG A 380 16.36 -5.49 27.37
C ARG A 380 17.46 -6.48 27.74
N GLY A 381 17.44 -6.96 28.99
CA GLY A 381 18.42 -7.92 29.49
C GLY A 381 19.90 -7.50 29.36
N GLY A 382 20.18 -6.23 29.04
CA GLY A 382 21.52 -5.75 28.66
C GLY A 382 22.05 -6.34 27.35
N ASP A 383 21.20 -6.89 26.48
CA ASP A 383 21.60 -7.48 25.19
C ASP A 383 21.66 -6.41 24.08
N ASP A 384 22.83 -5.80 23.94
CA ASP A 384 23.07 -4.81 22.88
C ASP A 384 23.06 -5.41 21.47
N SER A 385 23.16 -6.75 21.31
CA SER A 385 23.31 -7.36 19.98
C SER A 385 22.00 -7.41 19.20
N THR A 386 20.87 -7.66 19.88
CA THR A 386 19.56 -7.76 19.22
C THR A 386 18.56 -6.72 19.69
N SER A 387 18.77 -6.14 20.88
CA SER A 387 17.85 -5.19 21.53
C SER A 387 18.46 -3.81 21.81
N GLY A 388 19.71 -3.59 21.40
CA GLY A 388 20.50 -2.39 21.71
C GLY A 388 20.03 -1.13 20.99
N PRO A 389 20.42 0.06 21.49
CA PRO A 389 20.03 1.33 20.89
C PRO A 389 20.58 1.55 19.48
N ALA A 390 21.74 0.98 19.13
CA ALA A 390 22.35 1.12 17.81
C ALA A 390 21.56 0.39 16.71
N ASN A 391 20.73 -0.59 17.07
CA ASN A 391 19.96 -1.39 16.13
C ASN A 391 18.91 -0.57 15.37
N VAL A 392 18.51 0.59 15.88
CA VAL A 392 17.63 1.50 15.12
C VAL A 392 18.30 2.12 13.89
N LEU A 393 19.62 1.93 13.72
CA LEU A 393 20.43 2.51 12.64
C LEU A 393 21.10 1.46 11.74
N ASP A 394 20.91 0.16 11.99
CA ASP A 394 21.66 -0.91 11.33
C ASP A 394 21.05 -1.36 9.98
N GLY A 395 19.80 -0.95 9.71
CA GLY A 395 19.07 -1.29 8.47
C GLY A 395 18.57 -2.74 8.41
N SER A 396 18.62 -3.48 9.51
CA SER A 396 18.12 -4.84 9.62
C SER A 396 16.65 -4.85 10.05
N THR A 397 15.87 -5.77 9.49
CA THR A 397 14.47 -5.99 9.89
C THR A 397 14.34 -6.99 11.05
N ASP A 398 15.45 -7.59 11.49
CA ASP A 398 15.48 -8.64 12.50
C ASP A 398 15.94 -8.12 13.88
N THR A 399 16.38 -6.86 13.93
CA THR A 399 16.93 -6.19 15.11
C THR A 399 16.13 -4.91 15.38
N TYR A 400 16.09 -4.50 16.65
CA TYR A 400 15.34 -3.32 17.09
C TYR A 400 15.88 -2.85 18.43
N TRP A 401 15.58 -1.62 18.82
CA TRP A 401 15.72 -1.20 20.21
C TRP A 401 14.48 -1.58 21.02
N THR A 402 14.69 -2.19 22.19
CA THR A 402 13.62 -2.47 23.16
C THR A 402 14.15 -2.55 24.60
N MET A 403 13.22 -2.68 25.55
CA MET A 403 13.45 -2.60 27.00
C MET A 403 12.87 -3.84 27.71
N ASP A 404 12.85 -3.85 29.04
CA ASP A 404 12.21 -4.92 29.81
C ASP A 404 10.67 -4.78 29.78
N ASP A 405 9.94 -5.89 29.96
CA ASP A 405 8.48 -5.95 29.68
C ASP A 405 7.63 -4.96 30.49
N ALA A 406 8.11 -4.55 31.67
CA ALA A 406 7.44 -3.56 32.52
C ALA A 406 7.66 -2.10 32.04
N GLU A 407 8.65 -1.86 31.20
CA GLU A 407 9.08 -0.55 30.74
C GLU A 407 8.33 -0.15 29.47
N ARG A 408 7.21 0.57 29.63
CA ARG A 408 6.34 0.99 28.52
C ARG A 408 6.62 2.39 27.99
N THR A 409 7.56 3.09 28.61
CA THR A 409 8.04 4.40 28.18
C THR A 409 9.56 4.42 28.34
N GLY A 410 10.22 5.16 27.46
CA GLY A 410 11.68 5.17 27.37
C GLY A 410 12.14 6.04 26.23
N TRP A 411 13.45 6.09 26.00
CA TRP A 411 14.02 6.97 24.99
C TRP A 411 15.26 6.40 24.33
N VAL A 412 15.49 6.84 23.08
CA VAL A 412 16.72 6.66 22.31
C VAL A 412 17.24 8.05 21.95
N ASP A 413 18.52 8.30 22.22
CA ASP A 413 19.22 9.57 22.02
C ASP A 413 20.40 9.36 21.07
N ILE A 414 20.39 10.08 19.96
CA ILE A 414 21.40 10.00 18.90
C ILE A 414 22.24 11.28 18.91
N ASN A 415 23.56 11.11 18.98
CA ASN A 415 24.52 12.18 18.76
C ASN A 415 24.82 12.31 17.26
N LEU A 416 24.59 13.51 16.71
CA LEU A 416 24.78 13.82 15.29
C LEU A 416 26.26 13.99 14.89
N GLY A 417 27.19 13.91 15.86
CA GLY A 417 28.63 14.04 15.65
C GLY A 417 29.10 15.48 15.38
N GLY A 418 28.19 16.44 15.47
CA GLY A 418 28.42 17.86 15.19
C GLY A 418 27.10 18.62 15.18
N ARG A 419 27.16 19.94 14.99
CA ARG A 419 25.95 20.74 14.80
C ARG A 419 25.39 20.48 13.40
N ALA A 420 24.09 20.25 13.32
CA ALA A 420 23.38 20.04 12.07
C ALA A 420 22.01 20.71 12.09
N ARG A 421 21.55 21.10 10.90
CA ARG A 421 20.20 21.53 10.60
C ARG A 421 19.32 20.31 10.36
N VAL A 422 18.26 20.15 11.13
CA VAL A 422 17.34 19.01 11.07
C VAL A 422 16.01 19.47 10.50
N ASP A 423 15.52 18.79 9.47
CA ASP A 423 14.28 19.10 8.76
C ASP A 423 13.16 18.08 9.02
N ALA A 424 13.50 16.82 9.26
CA ALA A 424 12.50 15.79 9.51
C ALA A 424 13.07 14.58 10.26
N ILE A 425 12.17 13.78 10.82
CA ILE A 425 12.47 12.55 11.53
C ILE A 425 11.66 11.41 10.92
N ILE A 426 12.30 10.25 10.73
CA ILE A 426 11.61 9.02 10.30
C ILE A 426 11.80 7.95 11.36
N VAL A 427 10.71 7.34 11.84
CA VAL A 427 10.76 6.24 12.81
C VAL A 427 9.84 5.11 12.39
N GLN A 428 10.26 3.86 12.66
CA GLN A 428 9.50 2.64 12.37
C GLN A 428 9.40 1.76 13.62
N GLU A 429 8.21 1.21 13.89
CA GLU A 429 8.06 0.11 14.85
C GLU A 429 8.41 -1.22 14.17
N HIS A 430 8.91 -2.18 14.96
CA HIS A 430 9.03 -3.57 14.52
C HIS A 430 7.63 -4.23 14.50
N ILE A 431 6.83 -3.92 13.48
CA ILE A 431 5.41 -4.31 13.41
C ILE A 431 5.19 -5.82 13.27
N ALA A 432 6.22 -6.62 12.96
CA ALA A 432 6.12 -8.08 12.94
C ALA A 432 5.67 -8.66 14.30
N LEU A 433 5.90 -7.93 15.39
CA LEU A 433 5.44 -8.27 16.75
C LEU A 433 4.30 -7.36 17.24
N GLY A 434 3.57 -6.72 16.33
CA GLY A 434 2.39 -5.88 16.58
C GLY A 434 2.71 -4.40 16.75
N GLN A 435 1.69 -3.55 16.61
CA GLN A 435 1.77 -2.10 16.78
C GLN A 435 1.51 -1.73 18.26
N ARG A 436 2.39 -0.95 18.89
CA ARG A 436 2.41 -0.78 20.37
C ARG A 436 2.37 0.68 20.81
N VAL A 437 3.11 1.54 20.12
CA VAL A 437 3.28 2.97 20.45
C VAL A 437 1.98 3.71 20.14
N GLY A 438 1.44 4.41 21.15
CA GLY A 438 0.29 5.30 20.99
C GLY A 438 0.55 6.73 21.44
N GLY A 439 1.78 7.02 21.85
CA GLY A 439 2.29 8.37 22.03
C GLY A 439 3.81 8.37 21.96
N TYR A 440 4.35 9.36 21.26
CA TYR A 440 5.79 9.62 21.22
C TYR A 440 6.08 11.12 21.14
N ALA A 441 7.33 11.47 21.42
CA ALA A 441 7.86 12.81 21.26
C ALA A 441 9.26 12.76 20.67
N VAL A 442 9.62 13.80 19.91
CA VAL A 442 11.00 14.03 19.50
C VAL A 442 11.48 15.32 20.15
N ASP A 443 12.60 15.25 20.85
CA ASP A 443 13.25 16.39 21.45
C ASP A 443 14.59 16.68 20.78
N VAL A 444 14.99 17.94 20.77
CA VAL A 444 16.31 18.39 20.35
C VAL A 444 17.05 19.04 21.51
N MET A 445 18.36 18.82 21.56
CA MET A 445 19.19 19.43 22.60
C MET A 445 19.47 20.89 22.27
N GLN A 446 19.16 21.76 23.24
CA GLN A 446 19.40 23.20 23.22
C GLN A 446 20.85 23.53 23.61
N ALA A 447 21.26 24.77 23.39
CA ALA A 447 22.61 25.24 23.69
C ALA A 447 22.97 25.18 25.18
N ASP A 448 21.98 25.25 26.07
CA ASP A 448 22.15 25.14 27.53
C ASP A 448 22.20 23.68 28.02
N GLY A 449 22.10 22.71 27.11
CA GLY A 449 22.11 21.27 27.40
C GLY A 449 20.74 20.70 27.79
N THR A 450 19.67 21.51 27.81
CA THR A 450 18.30 21.03 28.03
C THR A 450 17.71 20.45 26.73
N PHE A 451 16.64 19.67 26.85
CA PHE A 451 15.90 19.14 25.70
C PHE A 451 14.58 19.90 25.52
N GLU A 452 14.30 20.31 24.29
CA GLU A 452 13.03 20.91 23.88
C GLU A 452 12.29 19.97 22.93
N THR A 453 11.00 19.73 23.19
CA THR A 453 10.16 18.91 22.33
C THR A 453 9.76 19.66 21.06
N VAL A 454 10.08 19.10 19.90
CA VAL A 454 9.77 19.65 18.56
C VAL A 454 8.70 18.85 17.83
N VAL A 455 8.45 17.59 18.24
CA VAL A 455 7.36 16.75 17.71
C VAL A 455 6.61 16.13 18.87
N ASN A 456 5.28 16.14 18.79
CA ASN A 456 4.40 15.29 19.58
C ASN A 456 3.54 14.47 18.63
N GLY A 457 3.59 13.14 18.76
CA GLY A 457 2.82 12.23 17.91
C GLY A 457 2.07 11.17 18.71
N THR A 458 1.19 10.47 18.00
CA THR A 458 0.29 9.46 18.56
C THR A 458 0.75 8.05 18.17
N SER A 459 0.12 7.42 17.18
CA SER A 459 0.50 6.12 16.63
C SER A 459 1.75 6.24 15.74
N LEU A 460 2.62 5.23 15.78
CA LEU A 460 3.78 5.15 14.92
C LEU A 460 3.56 4.19 13.75
N GLY A 461 3.44 2.88 14.01
CA GLY A 461 3.22 1.87 12.98
C GLY A 461 4.47 1.53 12.16
N TYR A 462 4.24 1.06 10.94
CA TYR A 462 5.28 0.69 9.98
C TYR A 462 6.24 1.83 9.67
N LYS A 463 5.73 3.04 9.37
CA LYS A 463 6.59 4.21 9.08
C LYS A 463 5.92 5.51 9.44
N ARG A 464 6.64 6.35 10.17
CA ARG A 464 6.24 7.71 10.53
C ARG A 464 7.26 8.72 10.05
N ILE A 465 6.83 9.71 9.28
CA ILE A 465 7.66 10.84 8.81
C ILE A 465 7.12 12.12 9.43
N ASP A 466 7.85 12.66 10.40
CA ASP A 466 7.54 13.95 11.02
C ASP A 466 8.43 15.04 10.40
N ARG A 467 7.87 15.75 9.41
CA ARG A 467 8.50 16.94 8.82
C ARG A 467 8.30 18.13 9.76
N LEU A 468 9.38 18.80 10.13
CA LEU A 468 9.35 19.98 10.98
C LEU A 468 8.89 21.20 10.18
N GLU A 469 8.00 22.00 10.78
CA GLU A 469 7.56 23.27 10.18
C GLU A 469 8.72 24.26 10.03
N THR A 470 9.61 24.27 11.03
CA THR A 470 10.85 25.04 11.03
C THR A 470 12.00 24.10 11.35
N ALA A 471 13.03 24.12 10.52
CA ALA A 471 14.22 23.33 10.77
C ALA A 471 14.94 23.80 12.04
N VAL A 472 15.53 22.86 12.76
CA VAL A 472 16.16 23.11 14.06
C VAL A 472 17.66 22.78 14.00
N GLU A 473 18.47 23.63 14.61
CA GLU A 473 19.90 23.41 14.75
C GLU A 473 20.18 22.67 16.05
N THR A 474 20.76 21.48 15.99
CA THR A 474 21.11 20.74 17.20
C THR A 474 22.33 19.84 16.99
N THR A 475 22.84 19.29 18.08
CA THR A 475 23.88 18.25 18.07
C THR A 475 23.36 16.89 18.50
N ARG A 476 22.13 16.84 19.05
CA ARG A 476 21.50 15.61 19.54
C ARG A 476 20.00 15.63 19.33
N ILE A 477 19.45 14.47 19.00
CA ILE A 477 18.01 14.24 18.91
C ILE A 477 17.65 13.07 19.80
N ARG A 478 16.56 13.22 20.55
CA ARG A 478 16.00 12.18 21.39
C ARG A 478 14.59 11.83 20.95
N PHE A 479 14.38 10.57 20.57
CA PHE A 479 13.05 10.00 20.43
C PHE A 479 12.60 9.42 21.77
N ARG A 480 11.39 9.77 22.22
CA ARG A 480 10.80 9.28 23.46
C ARG A 480 9.47 8.61 23.18
N VAL A 481 9.32 7.38 23.66
CA VAL A 481 8.01 6.73 23.76
C VAL A 481 7.33 7.29 25.02
N THR A 482 6.24 8.04 24.82
CA THR A 482 5.48 8.65 25.91
C THR A 482 4.30 7.80 26.34
N GLN A 483 3.81 6.92 25.46
CA GLN A 483 2.77 5.96 25.77
C GLN A 483 2.85 4.73 24.86
N ALA A 484 2.85 3.54 25.47
CA ALA A 484 2.67 2.26 24.78
C ALA A 484 1.85 1.29 25.64
N ASN A 485 1.13 0.37 25.00
CA ASN A 485 0.33 -0.65 25.72
C ASN A 485 1.13 -1.92 26.06
N SER A 486 2.30 -2.09 25.43
CA SER A 486 3.31 -3.10 25.69
C SER A 486 4.70 -2.47 25.52
N VAL A 487 5.78 -3.17 25.91
CA VAL A 487 7.14 -2.69 25.70
C VAL A 487 7.35 -2.33 24.21
N PRO A 488 7.80 -1.11 23.87
CA PRO A 488 7.94 -0.67 22.48
C PRO A 488 9.13 -1.36 21.81
N LEU A 489 9.03 -1.59 20.50
CA LEU A 489 10.11 -2.10 19.66
C LEU A 489 10.30 -1.14 18.50
N ILE A 490 11.44 -0.45 18.46
CA ILE A 490 11.76 0.53 17.42
C ILE A 490 12.78 -0.10 16.48
N GLU A 491 12.39 -0.29 15.22
CA GLU A 491 13.20 -0.96 14.21
C GLU A 491 14.15 0.01 13.49
N SER A 492 13.68 1.22 13.19
CA SER A 492 14.48 2.20 12.44
C SER A 492 14.26 3.62 12.98
N PHE A 493 15.32 4.43 12.99
CA PHE A 493 15.28 5.86 13.26
C PHE A 493 16.24 6.60 12.30
N GLN A 494 15.70 7.50 11.47
CA GLN A 494 16.47 8.37 10.59
C GLN A 494 16.26 9.84 10.97
N VAL A 495 17.29 10.64 10.74
CA VAL A 495 17.27 12.09 10.98
C VAL A 495 17.62 12.77 9.68
N LEU A 496 16.66 13.48 9.09
CA LEU A 496 16.85 14.14 7.80
C LEU A 496 17.28 15.59 7.98
N GLY A 497 18.28 16.03 7.21
CA GLY A 497 18.70 17.43 7.13
C GLY A 497 20.12 17.60 6.59
N THR A 498 20.79 18.68 6.98
CA THR A 498 22.12 19.05 6.47
C THR A 498 23.10 19.32 7.60
N LYS A 499 24.32 18.79 7.50
CA LYS A 499 25.40 19.16 8.42
C LYS A 499 25.73 20.64 8.23
N SER A 500 25.88 21.36 9.35
CA SER A 500 26.27 22.76 9.32
C SER A 500 27.76 22.84 8.95
N VAL A 501 28.09 23.69 7.98
CA VAL A 501 29.47 23.88 7.47
C VAL A 501 30.36 24.54 8.51
#